data_AF-A0A251SD19-F1
#
_entry.id   AF-A0A251SD19-F1
#
_cell.length_a   1.000
_cell.length_b   1.000
_cell.length_c   1.000
_cell.angle_alpha   90.00
_cell.angle_beta   90.00
_cell.angle_gamma   90.00
#
_symmetry.space_group_name_H-M   'P 1'
#
loop_
_entity.id
_entity.type
_entity.pdbx_description
1 polymer ?
#
loop_
_entity_poly.entity_id
_entity_poly.type
_entity_poly.pdbx_seq_one_letter_code
_entity_poly.pdbx_strand_id
1 'polypeptide(L)'
;MKMDMIGGSTQITNRSFQVYAQNQTKKIKSNQPKEATMGALMKLIDTILIIFFLIIAIAAPLLDAQTCLPSNIFPDILVHLKTWYTHEYGDYLVSEKPHFFVGLIWVELLFAWPLSIASIYGIAAGKSWVRTTCLMYGVSTLTSMVAILSEMVGSGKASEKLLKMYYPFLGFAVLAILRGLLPHSSKSNASVTRPAVARKKRA
;
A
#
# COMPACT_ATOMS: atom_id res chain seq x y z
N MET A 1 36.64 -58.40 31.51
CA MET A 1 37.08 -57.03 31.19
C MET A 1 36.48 -56.59 29.86
N LYS A 2 35.22 -56.16 29.84
CA LYS A 2 34.65 -55.35 28.74
C LYS A 2 33.29 -54.79 29.14
N MET A 3 33.02 -53.58 28.65
CA MET A 3 31.73 -52.89 28.52
C MET A 3 31.30 -51.93 29.64
N ASP A 4 32.00 -50.78 29.72
CA ASP A 4 31.49 -49.54 30.34
C ASP A 4 31.72 -48.32 29.43
N MET A 5 31.37 -48.41 28.14
CA MET A 5 31.64 -47.36 27.14
C MET A 5 30.43 -47.05 26.23
N ILE A 6 29.19 -47.22 26.70
CA ILE A 6 27.97 -46.92 25.90
C ILE A 6 27.05 -45.87 26.56
N GLY A 7 27.19 -45.58 27.86
CA GLY A 7 26.30 -44.64 28.57
C GLY A 7 26.55 -43.14 28.31
N GLY A 8 27.78 -42.76 27.93
CA GLY A 8 28.18 -41.35 27.78
C GLY A 8 27.62 -40.65 26.53
N SER A 9 27.63 -41.33 25.37
CA SER A 9 27.19 -40.73 24.10
C SER A 9 25.70 -40.42 24.10
N THR A 10 24.86 -41.31 24.64
CA THR A 10 23.39 -41.14 24.66
C THR A 10 22.94 -39.99 25.57
N GLN A 11 23.62 -39.79 26.70
CA GLN A 11 23.37 -38.67 27.62
C GLN A 11 23.73 -37.31 27.01
N ILE A 12 24.87 -37.23 26.30
CA ILE A 12 25.32 -36.00 25.64
C ILE A 12 24.35 -35.59 24.53
N THR A 13 23.91 -36.54 23.70
CA THR A 13 22.94 -36.28 22.62
C THR A 13 21.61 -35.76 23.17
N ASN A 14 21.09 -36.34 24.24
CA ASN A 14 19.83 -35.92 24.85
C ASN A 14 19.91 -34.47 25.40
N ARG A 15 21.05 -34.11 26.00
CA ARG A 15 21.30 -32.75 26.49
C ARG A 15 21.36 -31.72 25.36
N SER A 16 22.02 -32.05 24.24
CA SER A 16 22.07 -31.19 23.06
C SER A 16 20.69 -30.95 22.43
N PHE A 17 19.85 -31.98 22.36
CA PHE A 17 18.47 -31.86 21.88
C PHE A 17 17.59 -31.00 22.79
N GLN A 18 17.72 -31.15 24.11
CA GLN A 18 16.98 -30.34 25.08
C GLN A 18 17.38 -28.86 24.99
N VAL A 19 18.69 -28.57 24.89
CA VAL A 19 19.19 -27.19 24.73
C VAL A 19 18.71 -26.58 23.41
N TYR A 20 18.71 -27.34 22.32
CA TYR A 20 18.16 -26.89 21.04
C TYR A 20 16.66 -26.58 21.13
N ALA A 21 15.88 -27.47 21.75
CA ALA A 21 14.44 -27.28 21.94
C ALA A 21 14.16 -26.03 22.79
N GLN A 22 14.86 -25.83 23.90
CA GLN A 22 14.70 -24.63 24.73
C GLN A 22 15.06 -23.34 23.99
N ASN A 23 16.11 -23.36 23.18
CA ASN A 23 16.51 -22.22 22.36
C ASN A 23 15.45 -21.88 21.30
N GLN A 24 14.85 -22.88 20.66
CA GLN A 24 13.73 -22.67 19.73
C GLN A 24 12.50 -22.10 20.46
N THR A 25 12.14 -22.62 21.62
CA THR A 25 10.98 -22.12 22.40
C THR A 25 11.20 -20.68 22.86
N LYS A 26 12.42 -20.33 23.29
CA LYS A 26 12.78 -18.97 23.69
C LYS A 26 12.73 -18.01 22.49
N LYS A 27 13.23 -18.44 21.32
CA LYS A 27 13.18 -17.69 20.06
C LYS A 27 11.74 -17.49 19.55
N ILE A 28 10.90 -18.51 19.67
CA ILE A 28 9.47 -18.42 19.33
C ILE A 28 8.81 -17.39 20.27
N LYS A 29 8.94 -17.54 21.59
CA LYS A 29 8.35 -16.60 22.57
C LYS A 29 8.85 -15.16 22.39
N SER A 30 10.11 -14.95 22.00
CA SER A 30 10.62 -13.60 21.73
C SER A 30 10.08 -12.97 20.44
N ASN A 31 9.72 -13.78 19.44
CA ASN A 31 9.18 -13.30 18.16
C ASN A 31 7.65 -13.13 18.18
N GLN A 32 6.92 -13.87 19.02
CA GLN A 32 5.46 -13.75 19.18
C GLN A 32 4.95 -12.30 19.37
N PRO A 33 5.47 -11.49 20.32
CA PRO A 33 4.99 -10.12 20.51
C PRO A 33 5.33 -9.20 19.32
N LYS A 34 6.44 -9.46 18.61
CA LYS A 34 6.84 -8.68 17.43
C LYS A 34 5.92 -8.97 16.24
N GLU A 35 5.61 -10.24 16.00
CA GLU A 35 4.67 -10.69 14.96
C GLU A 35 3.25 -10.14 15.19
N ALA A 36 2.76 -10.19 16.43
CA ALA A 36 1.44 -9.67 16.78
C ALA A 36 1.34 -8.14 16.57
N THR A 37 2.37 -7.41 16.98
CA THR A 37 2.45 -5.95 16.79
C THR A 37 2.50 -5.59 15.30
N MET A 38 3.33 -6.32 14.53
CA MET A 38 3.44 -6.09 13.09
C MET A 38 2.13 -6.42 12.35
N GLY A 39 1.42 -7.47 12.76
CA GLY A 39 0.10 -7.80 12.22
C GLY A 39 -0.96 -6.74 12.51
N ALA A 40 -0.97 -6.17 13.72
CA ALA A 40 -1.89 -5.09 14.08
C ALA A 40 -1.63 -3.79 13.30
N LEU A 41 -0.35 -3.40 13.15
CA LEU A 41 0.05 -2.23 12.36
C LEU A 41 -0.35 -2.37 10.89
N MET A 42 -0.17 -3.56 10.29
CA MET A 42 -0.57 -3.81 8.91
C MET A 42 -2.08 -3.67 8.71
N LYS A 43 -2.89 -4.17 9.66
CA LYS A 43 -4.35 -4.00 9.62
C LYS A 43 -4.77 -2.54 9.75
N LEU A 44 -4.09 -1.77 10.60
CA LEU A 44 -4.33 -0.34 10.74
C LEU A 44 -4.01 0.39 9.42
N ILE A 45 -2.85 0.13 8.82
CA ILE A 45 -2.46 0.72 7.53
C ILE A 45 -3.47 0.34 6.44
N ASP A 46 -3.86 -0.94 6.37
CA ASP A 46 -4.87 -1.42 5.42
C ASP A 46 -6.22 -0.70 5.59
N THR A 47 -6.63 -0.45 6.83
CA THR A 47 -7.89 0.26 7.13
C THR A 47 -7.81 1.73 6.71
N ILE A 48 -6.71 2.40 7.03
CA ILE A 48 -6.45 3.79 6.63
C ILE A 48 -6.44 3.92 5.11
N LEU A 49 -5.75 3.00 4.41
CA LEU A 49 -5.67 2.99 2.96
C LEU A 49 -7.01 2.69 2.30
N ILE A 50 -7.84 1.78 2.86
CA ILE A 50 -9.20 1.55 2.35
C ILE A 50 -10.02 2.83 2.41
N ILE A 51 -10.02 3.53 3.55
CA ILE A 51 -10.77 4.78 3.72
C ILE A 51 -10.28 5.81 2.70
N PHE A 52 -8.96 5.97 2.57
CA PHE A 52 -8.36 6.89 1.62
C PHE A 52 -8.72 6.55 0.17
N PHE A 53 -8.55 5.30 -0.26
CA PHE A 53 -8.91 4.88 -1.62
C PHE A 53 -10.39 5.02 -1.90
N LEU A 54 -11.26 4.80 -0.89
CA LEU A 54 -12.70 5.00 -1.05
C LEU A 54 -13.02 6.47 -1.30
N ILE A 55 -12.38 7.38 -0.56
CA ILE A 55 -12.50 8.82 -0.80
C ILE A 55 -12.08 9.14 -2.23
N ILE A 56 -10.93 8.65 -2.69
CA ILE A 56 -10.45 8.90 -4.07
C ILE A 56 -11.37 8.27 -5.11
N ALA A 57 -11.90 7.06 -4.87
CA ALA A 57 -12.81 6.37 -5.78
C ALA A 57 -14.09 7.18 -6.05
N ILE A 58 -14.52 7.99 -5.09
CA ILE A 58 -15.68 8.88 -5.21
C ILE A 58 -15.24 10.27 -5.67
N ALA A 59 -14.22 10.85 -5.06
CA ALA A 59 -13.78 12.22 -5.32
C ALA A 59 -13.21 12.40 -6.72
N ALA A 60 -12.43 11.44 -7.25
CA ALA A 60 -11.84 11.57 -8.57
C ALA A 60 -12.89 11.76 -9.69
N PRO A 61 -13.91 10.90 -9.84
CA PRO A 61 -14.92 11.10 -10.87
C PRO A 61 -15.85 12.30 -10.57
N LEU A 62 -16.02 12.71 -9.31
CA LEU A 62 -16.95 13.79 -8.96
C LEU A 62 -16.31 15.18 -8.98
N LEU A 63 -15.04 15.32 -8.60
CA LEU A 63 -14.33 16.58 -8.44
C LEU A 63 -13.24 16.73 -9.51
N ASP A 64 -12.37 15.74 -9.65
CA ASP A 64 -11.23 15.83 -10.56
C ASP A 64 -11.68 15.79 -12.03
N ALA A 65 -12.70 15.00 -12.34
CA ALA A 65 -13.32 14.98 -13.67
C ALA A 65 -13.85 16.37 -14.10
N GLN A 66 -14.25 17.24 -13.17
CA GLN A 66 -14.69 18.61 -13.48
C GLN A 66 -13.53 19.53 -13.91
N THR A 67 -12.27 19.10 -13.78
CA THR A 67 -11.11 19.84 -14.30
C THR A 67 -10.83 19.50 -15.76
N CYS A 68 -11.18 18.28 -16.19
CA CYS A 68 -10.97 17.79 -17.55
C CYS A 68 -12.22 17.93 -18.44
N LEU A 69 -13.41 17.80 -17.86
CA LEU A 69 -14.69 17.85 -18.56
C LEU A 69 -15.43 19.18 -18.31
N PRO A 70 -16.27 19.60 -19.27
CA PRO A 70 -17.04 20.84 -19.12
C PRO A 70 -18.01 20.75 -17.95
N SER A 71 -18.13 21.82 -17.17
CA SER A 71 -18.90 21.82 -15.92
C SER A 71 -20.41 21.63 -16.10
N ASN A 72 -20.92 21.76 -17.33
CA ASN A 72 -22.35 21.60 -17.66
C ASN A 72 -22.88 20.17 -17.55
N ILE A 73 -22.00 19.17 -17.46
CA ILE A 73 -22.40 17.76 -17.29
C ILE A 73 -22.50 17.36 -15.81
N PHE A 74 -22.05 18.22 -14.90
CA PHE A 74 -22.05 17.96 -13.47
C PHE A 74 -23.21 18.72 -12.80
N PRO A 75 -23.83 18.14 -11.76
CA PRO A 75 -24.87 18.82 -11.01
C PRO A 75 -24.34 20.07 -10.31
N ASP A 76 -25.16 21.11 -10.20
CA ASP A 76 -24.78 22.42 -9.67
C ASP A 76 -24.15 22.34 -8.26
N ILE A 77 -24.60 21.40 -7.43
CA ILE A 77 -24.05 21.19 -6.08
C ILE A 77 -22.55 20.86 -6.10
N LEU A 78 -22.08 20.09 -7.09
CA LEU A 78 -20.68 19.70 -7.26
C LEU A 78 -19.84 20.86 -7.79
N VAL A 79 -20.41 21.64 -8.70
CA VAL A 79 -19.77 22.83 -9.26
C VAL A 79 -19.63 23.91 -8.18
N HIS A 80 -20.67 24.11 -7.36
CA HIS A 80 -20.65 25.03 -6.22
C HIS A 80 -19.63 24.59 -5.16
N LEU A 81 -19.57 23.29 -4.84
CA LEU A 81 -18.58 22.76 -3.91
C LEU A 81 -17.15 23.03 -4.39
N LYS A 82 -16.87 22.76 -5.67
CA LYS A 82 -15.57 23.07 -6.28
C LYS A 82 -15.26 24.55 -6.24
N THR A 83 -16.23 25.40 -6.58
CA THR A 83 -16.07 26.86 -6.60
C THR A 83 -15.79 27.41 -5.20
N TRP A 84 -16.54 26.94 -4.20
CA TRP A 84 -16.33 27.27 -2.79
C TRP A 84 -14.94 26.82 -2.33
N TYR A 85 -14.51 25.60 -2.69
CA TYR A 85 -13.18 25.10 -2.38
C TYR A 85 -12.07 25.99 -2.97
N THR A 86 -12.16 26.33 -4.26
CA THR A 86 -11.18 27.23 -4.89
C THR A 86 -11.12 28.60 -4.23
N HIS A 87 -12.25 29.12 -3.77
CA HIS A 87 -12.31 30.41 -3.10
C HIS A 87 -11.75 30.36 -1.68
N GLU A 88 -12.10 29.34 -0.89
CA GLU A 88 -11.68 29.19 0.50
C GLU A 88 -10.18 28.89 0.63
N TYR A 89 -9.65 28.02 -0.25
CA TYR A 89 -8.25 27.60 -0.20
C TYR A 89 -7.33 28.41 -1.12
N GLY A 90 -7.90 29.21 -2.03
CA GLY A 90 -7.13 29.95 -3.04
C GLY A 90 -6.36 29.03 -3.98
N ASP A 91 -6.89 27.84 -4.28
CA ASP A 91 -6.20 26.85 -5.10
C ASP A 91 -6.20 27.31 -6.58
N TYR A 92 -5.09 27.96 -6.96
CA TYR A 92 -4.91 28.46 -8.31
C TYR A 92 -4.79 27.33 -9.35
N LEU A 93 -4.38 26.11 -8.97
CA LEU A 93 -4.27 24.98 -9.90
C LEU A 93 -5.65 24.54 -10.38
N VAL A 94 -6.61 24.50 -9.45
CA VAL A 94 -8.00 24.13 -9.75
C VAL A 94 -8.74 25.27 -10.47
N SER A 95 -8.39 26.52 -10.15
CA SER A 95 -8.97 27.72 -10.75
C SER A 95 -8.45 27.97 -12.18
N GLU A 96 -7.14 28.17 -12.33
CA GLU A 96 -6.47 28.52 -13.60
C GLU A 96 -6.31 27.30 -14.54
N LYS A 97 -6.33 26.08 -14.00
CA LYS A 97 -6.19 24.81 -14.75
C LYS A 97 -4.98 24.79 -15.72
N PRO A 98 -3.75 24.98 -15.22
CA PRO A 98 -2.57 24.93 -16.08
C PRO A 98 -2.44 23.54 -16.75
N HIS A 99 -1.90 23.50 -17.98
CA HIS A 99 -1.88 22.27 -18.79
C HIS A 99 -1.20 21.08 -18.12
N PHE A 100 -0.12 21.30 -17.35
CA PHE A 100 0.54 20.22 -16.62
C PHE A 100 -0.39 19.61 -15.55
N PHE A 101 -1.16 20.44 -14.84
CA PHE A 101 -2.09 19.99 -13.80
C PHE A 101 -3.24 19.19 -14.41
N VAL A 102 -3.83 19.67 -15.50
CA VAL A 102 -4.84 18.92 -16.25
C VAL A 102 -4.28 17.56 -16.72
N GLY A 103 -3.01 17.52 -17.16
CA GLY A 103 -2.33 16.28 -17.50
C GLY A 103 -2.19 15.31 -16.31
N LEU A 104 -1.83 15.83 -15.12
CA LEU A 104 -1.79 15.02 -13.89
C LEU A 104 -3.17 14.49 -13.50
N ILE A 105 -4.22 15.30 -13.64
CA ILE A 105 -5.59 14.85 -13.36
C ILE A 105 -6.04 13.75 -14.34
N TRP A 106 -5.62 13.81 -15.61
CA TRP A 106 -5.87 12.69 -16.53
C TRP A 106 -5.20 11.40 -16.08
N VAL A 107 -3.96 11.47 -15.58
CA VAL A 107 -3.28 10.30 -15.00
C VAL A 107 -4.03 9.82 -13.75
N GLU A 108 -4.51 10.74 -12.91
CA GLU A 108 -5.31 10.40 -11.74
C GLU A 108 -6.60 9.67 -12.13
N LEU A 109 -7.35 10.18 -13.11
CA LEU A 109 -8.60 9.60 -13.59
C LEU A 109 -8.43 8.26 -14.32
N LEU A 110 -7.41 8.14 -15.18
CA LEU A 110 -7.25 6.95 -16.03
C LEU A 110 -6.41 5.85 -15.38
N PHE A 111 -5.53 6.20 -14.45
CA PHE A 111 -4.60 5.26 -13.83
C PHE A 111 -4.81 5.13 -12.32
N ALA A 112 -4.79 6.24 -11.58
CA ALA A 112 -4.90 6.18 -10.12
C ALA A 112 -6.28 5.74 -9.65
N TRP A 113 -7.36 6.18 -10.32
CA TRP A 113 -8.74 5.86 -9.96
C TRP A 113 -9.08 4.37 -10.17
N PRO A 114 -8.78 3.72 -11.31
CA PRO A 114 -8.95 2.27 -11.42
C PRO A 114 -8.10 1.49 -10.41
N LEU A 115 -6.88 1.96 -10.13
CA LEU A 115 -5.99 1.35 -9.14
C LEU A 115 -6.51 1.49 -7.71
N SER A 116 -7.18 2.60 -7.36
CA SER A 116 -7.75 2.79 -6.02
C SER A 116 -8.89 1.79 -5.79
N ILE A 117 -9.79 1.64 -6.76
CA ILE A 117 -10.88 0.64 -6.71
C ILE A 117 -10.31 -0.78 -6.63
N ALA A 118 -9.32 -1.10 -7.48
CA ALA A 118 -8.67 -2.39 -7.45
C ALA A 118 -7.97 -2.65 -6.10
N SER A 119 -7.34 -1.65 -5.50
CA SER A 119 -6.65 -1.77 -4.21
C SER A 119 -7.63 -1.96 -3.05
N ILE A 120 -8.79 -1.29 -3.05
CA ILE A 120 -9.87 -1.56 -2.07
C ILE A 120 -10.29 -3.02 -2.13
N TYR A 121 -10.62 -3.52 -3.34
CA TYR A 121 -11.02 -4.90 -3.53
C TYR A 121 -9.92 -5.87 -3.11
N GLY A 122 -8.67 -5.59 -3.50
CA GLY A 122 -7.54 -6.42 -3.16
C GLY A 122 -7.31 -6.52 -1.66
N ILE A 123 -7.38 -5.40 -0.92
CA ILE A 123 -7.19 -5.38 0.54
C ILE A 123 -8.34 -6.13 1.21
N ALA A 124 -9.59 -5.84 0.83
CA ALA A 124 -10.78 -6.50 1.37
C ALA A 124 -10.79 -8.02 1.13
N ALA A 125 -10.33 -8.46 -0.04
CA ALA A 125 -10.28 -9.87 -0.43
C ALA A 125 -8.93 -10.55 -0.11
N GLY A 126 -8.02 -9.87 0.59
CA GLY A 126 -6.71 -10.41 0.99
C GLY A 126 -5.83 -10.89 -0.17
N LYS A 127 -5.88 -10.21 -1.32
CA LYS A 127 -5.16 -10.64 -2.52
C LYS A 127 -3.69 -10.24 -2.50
N SER A 128 -2.82 -11.09 -3.04
CA SER A 128 -1.37 -10.85 -3.08
C SER A 128 -0.96 -9.69 -4.00
N TRP A 129 -1.77 -9.38 -5.02
CA TRP A 129 -1.49 -8.30 -5.99
C TRP A 129 -1.72 -6.89 -5.44
N VAL A 130 -2.34 -6.76 -4.26
CA VAL A 130 -2.44 -5.48 -3.50
C VAL A 130 -1.10 -4.79 -3.36
N ARG A 131 -0.05 -5.60 -3.15
CA ARG A 131 1.31 -5.09 -2.97
C ARG A 131 1.73 -4.27 -4.18
N THR A 132 1.51 -4.82 -5.38
CA THR A 132 1.88 -4.17 -6.63
C THR A 132 0.98 -2.98 -6.91
N THR A 133 -0.34 -3.08 -6.70
CA THR A 133 -1.26 -1.97 -6.99
C THR A 133 -1.08 -0.80 -6.04
N CYS A 134 -0.91 -1.03 -4.74
CA CYS A 134 -0.59 0.03 -3.78
C CYS A 134 0.75 0.69 -4.07
N LEU A 135 1.76 -0.07 -4.51
CA LEU A 135 3.05 0.48 -4.89
C LEU A 135 2.93 1.37 -6.15
N MET A 136 2.27 0.87 -7.19
CA MET A 136 2.06 1.61 -8.44
C MET A 136 1.27 2.90 -8.20
N TYR A 137 0.17 2.79 -7.45
CA TYR A 137 -0.64 3.95 -7.04
C TYR A 137 0.22 4.94 -6.26
N GLY A 138 0.88 4.48 -5.19
CA GLY A 138 1.64 5.33 -4.29
C GLY A 138 2.78 6.07 -5.00
N VAL A 139 3.52 5.40 -5.89
CA VAL A 139 4.57 6.04 -6.69
C VAL A 139 3.98 7.09 -7.64
N SER A 140 2.90 6.77 -8.35
CA SER A 140 2.26 7.71 -9.28
C SER A 140 1.73 8.96 -8.56
N THR A 141 1.05 8.78 -7.43
CA THR A 141 0.53 9.89 -6.62
C THR A 141 1.67 10.69 -6.00
N LEU A 142 2.74 10.03 -5.51
CA LEU A 142 3.90 10.71 -4.96
C LEU A 142 4.56 11.62 -6.01
N THR A 143 4.78 11.10 -7.22
CA THR A 143 5.37 11.88 -8.32
C THR A 143 4.49 13.08 -8.68
N SER A 144 3.17 12.89 -8.74
CA SER A 144 2.22 13.97 -9.04
C SER A 144 2.22 15.05 -7.93
N MET A 145 2.24 14.63 -6.67
CA MET A 145 2.31 15.53 -5.51
C MET A 145 3.62 16.31 -5.46
N VAL A 146 4.75 15.67 -5.77
CA VAL A 146 6.05 16.36 -5.86
C VAL A 146 6.03 17.40 -6.98
N ALA A 147 5.48 17.07 -8.15
CA ALA A 147 5.35 18.03 -9.25
C ALA A 147 4.49 19.23 -8.84
N ILE A 148 3.31 18.99 -8.26
CA ILE A 148 2.38 20.03 -7.78
C ILE A 148 3.04 20.91 -6.72
N LEU A 149 3.65 20.32 -5.70
CA LEU A 149 4.31 21.06 -4.62
C LEU A 149 5.50 21.87 -5.14
N SER A 150 6.29 21.31 -6.07
CA SER A 150 7.43 22.01 -6.66
C SER A 150 7.01 23.24 -7.47
N GLU A 151 5.93 23.13 -8.26
CA GLU A 151 5.37 24.25 -9.01
C GLU A 151 4.76 25.29 -8.06
N MET A 152 4.06 24.85 -7.02
CA MET A 152 3.43 25.76 -6.05
C MET A 152 4.48 26.58 -5.28
N VAL A 153 5.57 25.94 -4.84
CA VAL A 153 6.68 26.63 -4.17
C VAL A 153 7.47 27.50 -5.16
N GLY A 154 7.75 26.99 -6.37
CA GLY A 154 8.51 27.70 -7.39
C GLY A 154 7.81 28.94 -7.95
N SER A 155 6.48 28.90 -8.06
CA SER A 155 5.65 30.02 -8.54
C SER A 155 5.43 31.11 -7.48
N GLY A 156 5.81 30.88 -6.22
CA GLY A 156 5.56 31.80 -5.10
C GLY A 156 4.08 31.92 -4.70
N LYS A 157 3.18 31.12 -5.30
CA LYS A 157 1.74 31.10 -4.99
C LYS A 157 1.39 30.11 -3.86
N ALA A 158 2.39 29.46 -3.25
CA ALA A 158 2.22 28.55 -2.12
C ALA A 158 1.74 29.27 -0.85
N SER A 159 0.44 29.25 -0.60
CA SER A 159 -0.11 29.61 0.71
C SER A 159 0.10 28.47 1.73
N GLU A 160 0.38 28.80 2.99
CA GLU A 160 0.51 27.79 4.06
C GLU A 160 -0.73 26.91 4.20
N LYS A 161 -1.92 27.50 4.01
CA LYS A 161 -3.19 26.75 4.05
C LYS A 161 -3.26 25.70 2.95
N LEU A 162 -2.83 26.08 1.75
CA LEU A 162 -2.83 25.22 0.58
C LEU A 162 -1.83 24.08 0.77
N LEU A 163 -0.61 24.38 1.22
CA LEU A 163 0.42 23.38 1.49
C LEU A 163 -0.05 22.36 2.55
N LYS A 164 -0.66 22.83 3.64
CA LYS A 164 -1.26 21.97 4.69
C LYS A 164 -2.34 21.03 4.15
N MET A 165 -3.04 21.41 3.07
CA MET A 165 -4.03 20.57 2.41
C MET A 165 -3.39 19.46 1.55
N TYR A 166 -2.27 19.74 0.88
CA TYR A 166 -1.59 18.77 -0.01
C TYR A 166 -0.69 17.77 0.74
N TYR A 167 -0.10 18.15 1.88
CA TYR A 167 0.78 17.26 2.65
C TYR A 167 0.15 15.93 3.10
N PRO A 168 -1.12 15.87 3.55
CA PRO A 168 -1.79 14.60 3.85
C PRO A 168 -1.76 13.63 2.68
N PHE A 169 -2.04 14.10 1.45
CA PHE A 169 -2.00 13.25 0.25
C PHE A 169 -0.61 12.69 -0.03
N LEU A 170 0.43 13.52 0.18
CA LEU A 170 1.82 13.07 0.14
C LEU A 170 2.09 11.95 1.16
N GLY A 171 1.60 12.13 2.39
CA GLY A 171 1.69 11.12 3.45
C GLY A 171 1.00 9.81 3.08
N PHE A 172 -0.21 9.87 2.52
CA PHE A 172 -0.93 8.69 2.04
C PHE A 172 -0.23 7.99 0.88
N ALA A 173 0.38 8.73 -0.04
CA ALA A 173 1.18 8.16 -1.12
C ALA A 173 2.38 7.37 -0.57
N VAL A 174 3.08 7.92 0.43
CA VAL A 174 4.17 7.21 1.12
C VAL A 174 3.64 5.97 1.86
N LEU A 175 2.51 6.06 2.56
CA LEU A 175 1.89 4.91 3.22
C LEU A 175 1.52 3.80 2.22
N ALA A 176 1.00 4.15 1.04
CA ALA A 176 0.68 3.20 -0.01
C ALA A 176 1.95 2.51 -0.57
N ILE A 177 3.05 3.25 -0.75
CA ILE A 177 4.36 2.70 -1.13
C ILE A 177 4.86 1.74 -0.05
N LEU A 178 4.86 2.16 1.22
CA LEU A 178 5.28 1.31 2.33
C LEU A 178 4.48 0.02 2.39
N ARG A 179 3.15 0.12 2.22
CA ARG A 179 2.27 -1.05 2.17
C ARG A 179 2.57 -1.97 0.98
N GLY A 180 2.96 -1.38 -0.15
CA GLY A 180 3.40 -2.07 -1.35
C GLY A 180 4.83 -2.64 -1.28
N LEU A 181 5.64 -2.25 -0.31
CA LEU A 181 6.97 -2.85 -0.09
C LEU A 181 6.94 -3.93 0.98
N LEU A 182 6.01 -3.83 1.93
CA LEU A 182 5.88 -4.78 3.03
C LEU A 182 5.35 -6.14 2.54
N PRO A 183 5.99 -7.26 2.90
CA PRO A 183 5.50 -8.59 2.56
C PRO A 183 4.17 -8.84 3.27
N HIS A 184 3.17 -9.29 2.51
CA HIS A 184 2.00 -9.91 3.12
C HIS A 184 2.47 -11.23 3.73
N SER A 185 2.27 -11.43 5.03
CA SER A 185 2.43 -12.74 5.68
C SER A 185 1.39 -13.69 5.10
N SER A 186 1.68 -14.14 3.88
CA SER A 186 0.90 -15.14 3.20
C SER A 186 1.19 -16.41 3.97
N LYS A 187 0.17 -16.99 4.61
CA LYS A 187 0.20 -18.42 4.88
C LYS A 187 0.69 -19.09 3.61
N SER A 188 1.89 -19.66 3.68
CA SER A 188 2.55 -20.34 2.58
C SER A 188 1.61 -21.45 2.12
N ASN A 189 0.81 -21.19 1.09
CA ASN A 189 0.25 -22.25 0.29
C ASN A 189 1.40 -22.78 -0.55
N ALA A 190 2.16 -23.70 0.04
CA ALA A 190 3.07 -24.58 -0.67
C ALA A 190 2.23 -25.50 -1.57
N SER A 191 1.66 -24.94 -2.63
CA SER A 191 1.03 -25.70 -3.72
C SER A 191 1.92 -25.62 -4.95
N VAL A 192 3.05 -26.33 -4.91
CA VAL A 192 3.76 -26.76 -6.11
C VAL A 192 4.11 -28.25 -5.91
N THR A 193 3.09 -29.10 -5.92
CA THR A 193 3.29 -30.52 -6.23
C THR A 193 3.26 -30.64 -7.76
N ARG A 194 4.44 -30.58 -8.39
CA ARG A 194 4.59 -31.08 -9.77
C ARG A 194 4.59 -32.61 -9.69
N PRO A 195 3.65 -33.34 -10.33
CA PRO A 195 3.78 -34.79 -10.44
C PRO A 195 4.91 -35.09 -11.44
N ALA A 196 5.95 -35.77 -10.95
CA ALA A 196 6.99 -36.31 -11.80
C ALA A 196 6.38 -37.42 -12.67
N VAL A 197 6.25 -37.15 -13.97
CA VAL A 197 5.90 -38.15 -14.99
C VAL A 197 7.08 -39.13 -15.09
N ALA A 198 7.00 -40.24 -14.34
CA ALA A 198 7.94 -41.34 -14.48
C ALA A 198 7.62 -42.12 -15.75
N ARG A 199 8.40 -41.82 -16.80
CA ARG A 199 8.42 -42.50 -18.10
C ARG A 199 8.81 -43.97 -17.92
N LYS A 200 7.84 -44.88 -18.09
CA LYS A 200 8.02 -46.35 -18.14
C LYS A 200 8.97 -46.72 -19.28
N LYS A 201 10.20 -47.18 -18.97
CA LYS A 201 11.05 -47.88 -19.95
C LYS A 201 10.62 -49.35 -19.98
N ARG A 202 10.30 -49.82 -21.18
CA ARG A 202 10.11 -51.22 -21.54
C ARG A 202 11.36 -51.62 -22.33
N ALA A 203 12.09 -52.61 -21.83
CA ALA A 203 13.05 -53.43 -22.57
C ALA A 203 13.12 -54.75 -21.80
#